data_AF-A0A4Q2X4N3-F1
#
_entry.id   AF-A0A4Q2X4N3-F1
#
_cell.length_a   1.000
_cell.length_b   1.000
_cell.length_c   1.000
_cell.angle_alpha   90.00
_cell.angle_beta   90.00
_cell.angle_gamma   90.00
#
_symmetry.space_group_name_H-M   'P 1'
#
loop_
_entity.id
_entity.type
_entity.pdbx_description
1 polymer ?
#
loop_
_entity_poly.entity_id
_entity_poly.type
_entity_poly.pdbx_seq_one_letter_code
_entity_poly.pdbx_strand_id
1 'polypeptide(L)'
;MSCLPPSSSFLPRSIAALILAAGMIAHGQDQQVLNIREYRVEGARRLPRLTVEEAVYPYLGPGRSADDVESARVALEKAYHDLGFQTVSVVVPQQDPRRGIIRLEVVEGKVGRLRVHGARYFLPSRIKAEAPSLAEGNVPDMKQVEKEIVALNKLGDRRVTPVLRAGVEPGTVDIDLNVEDKNPLHGSLELNNRYSANTTPLRLNGSISHGNLYQLGHTGGFSFQVAPEDTDDARVFSGYYLARVSGGVSLMLQGTKQDSDVSTLGGASSIGRGHT
;
A
#
# COMPACT_ATOMS: atom_id res chain seq x y z
N MET A 1 -53.64 35.22 -32.34
CA MET A 1 -53.22 34.85 -33.70
C MET A 1 -51.80 35.34 -33.90
N SER A 2 -50.92 34.51 -34.47
CA SER A 2 -49.51 34.83 -34.70
C SER A 2 -49.33 35.88 -35.80
N CYS A 3 -48.33 36.75 -35.67
CA CYS A 3 -47.64 37.36 -36.82
C CYS A 3 -46.21 37.81 -36.43
N LEU A 4 -45.32 37.86 -37.43
CA LEU A 4 -43.86 37.99 -37.31
C LEU A 4 -43.36 39.43 -37.65
N PRO A 5 -42.07 39.79 -37.41
CA PRO A 5 -41.48 41.13 -37.61
C PRO A 5 -40.73 41.25 -38.96
N PRO A 6 -39.98 42.35 -39.25
CA PRO A 6 -38.57 42.40 -38.82
C PRO A 6 -38.03 43.80 -38.43
N SER A 7 -36.85 43.85 -37.81
CA SER A 7 -35.96 45.04 -37.88
C SER A 7 -34.48 44.65 -37.93
N SER A 8 -33.96 44.48 -39.14
CA SER A 8 -32.52 44.37 -39.43
C SER A 8 -31.95 45.75 -39.74
N SER A 9 -30.85 46.18 -39.11
CA SER A 9 -30.24 47.46 -39.46
C SER A 9 -28.71 47.58 -39.19
N PHE A 10 -28.02 48.09 -40.20
CA PHE A 10 -26.71 48.79 -40.20
C PHE A 10 -25.39 48.13 -39.73
N LEU A 11 -24.62 47.71 -40.74
CA LEU A 11 -23.22 48.17 -40.95
C LEU A 11 -23.26 49.52 -41.75
N PRO A 12 -22.16 50.25 -42.07
CA PRO A 12 -20.73 50.00 -41.82
C PRO A 12 -19.90 51.23 -41.32
N ARG A 13 -18.61 51.05 -40.97
CA ARG A 13 -17.42 51.64 -41.66
C ARG A 13 -16.13 51.61 -40.81
N SER A 14 -15.02 51.43 -41.51
CA SER A 14 -13.66 51.24 -40.98
C SER A 14 -12.97 52.53 -40.51
N ILE A 15 -12.12 52.44 -39.48
CA ILE A 15 -11.04 53.41 -39.22
C ILE A 15 -9.73 52.66 -38.87
N ALA A 16 -8.66 53.09 -39.54
CA ALA A 16 -7.21 53.01 -39.27
C ALA A 16 -6.59 51.88 -38.41
N ALA A 17 -5.46 51.38 -38.92
CA ALA A 17 -4.54 50.53 -38.19
C ALA A 17 -3.72 51.30 -37.14
N LEU A 18 -3.36 50.63 -36.04
CA LEU A 18 -2.18 50.95 -35.25
C LEU A 18 -1.49 49.63 -34.87
N ILE A 19 -0.32 49.39 -35.46
CA ILE A 19 0.52 48.24 -35.12
C ILE A 19 1.22 48.57 -33.80
N LEU A 20 0.69 48.05 -32.69
CA LEU A 20 1.36 48.14 -31.40
C LEU A 20 2.41 47.02 -31.30
N ALA A 21 3.65 47.34 -31.66
CA ALA A 21 4.79 46.50 -31.38
C ALA A 21 5.08 46.49 -29.86
N ALA A 22 4.33 45.67 -29.12
CA ALA A 22 4.63 45.37 -27.73
C ALA A 22 5.90 44.51 -27.68
N GLY A 23 7.05 45.18 -27.53
CA GLY A 23 8.31 44.50 -27.29
C GLY A 23 8.20 43.67 -26.01
N MET A 24 8.20 42.34 -26.14
CA MET A 24 8.36 41.47 -24.99
C MET A 24 9.73 41.72 -24.39
N ILE A 25 9.74 42.34 -23.22
CA ILE A 25 10.92 42.47 -22.37
C ILE A 25 11.31 41.05 -21.98
N ALA A 26 12.29 40.51 -22.71
CA ALA A 26 12.99 39.31 -22.31
C ALA A 26 13.54 39.57 -20.90
N HIS A 27 12.97 38.92 -19.90
CA HIS A 27 13.54 38.89 -18.56
C HIS A 27 14.78 38.01 -18.63
N GLY A 28 15.87 38.59 -19.15
CA GLY A 28 17.21 38.09 -18.90
C GLY A 28 17.46 38.21 -17.41
N GLN A 29 17.08 37.17 -16.67
CA GLN A 29 17.61 37.00 -15.33
C GLN A 29 19.11 36.88 -15.49
N ASP A 30 19.84 37.76 -14.79
CA ASP A 30 21.27 37.64 -14.60
C ASP A 30 21.49 36.40 -13.72
N GLN A 31 21.41 35.22 -14.34
CA GLN A 31 21.64 33.93 -13.70
C GLN A 31 23.09 33.95 -13.20
N GLN A 32 23.26 34.23 -11.91
CA GLN A 32 24.58 34.33 -11.30
C GLN A 32 25.35 33.06 -11.59
N VAL A 33 26.39 33.20 -12.42
CA VAL A 33 27.12 32.05 -12.95
C VAL A 33 28.01 31.48 -11.86
N LEU A 34 27.60 30.34 -11.32
CA LEU A 34 28.33 29.55 -10.35
C LEU A 34 29.29 28.60 -11.07
N ASN A 35 30.46 28.38 -10.46
CA ASN A 35 31.41 27.36 -10.89
C ASN A 35 31.45 26.27 -9.82
N ILE A 36 30.76 25.17 -10.08
CA ILE A 36 30.56 24.08 -9.12
C ILE A 36 31.62 23.00 -9.37
N ARG A 37 32.55 22.89 -8.42
CA ARG A 37 33.68 21.95 -8.45
C ARG A 37 33.37 20.65 -7.72
N GLU A 38 32.60 20.71 -6.63
CA GLU A 38 32.30 19.59 -5.74
C GLU A 38 30.87 19.71 -5.18
N TYR A 39 30.10 18.62 -5.23
CA TYR A 39 28.93 18.45 -4.38
C TYR A 39 29.32 17.64 -3.13
N ARG A 40 29.13 18.22 -1.96
CA ARG A 40 29.37 17.57 -0.68
C ARG A 40 28.07 17.06 -0.10
N VAL A 41 27.81 15.77 -0.27
CA VAL A 41 26.60 15.13 0.25
C VAL A 41 26.85 14.63 1.67
N GLU A 42 26.12 15.21 2.63
CA GLU A 42 26.12 14.83 4.05
C GLU A 42 24.85 14.04 4.37
N GLY A 43 24.89 13.14 5.36
CA GLY A 43 23.72 12.36 5.80
C GLY A 43 23.39 11.10 4.98
N ALA A 44 23.92 10.94 3.77
CA ALA A 44 23.61 9.80 2.91
C ALA A 44 24.18 8.47 3.44
N ARG A 45 23.35 7.62 4.05
CA ARG A 45 23.74 6.33 4.63
C ARG A 45 23.10 5.13 3.94
N ARG A 46 21.93 5.28 3.31
CA ARG A 46 21.22 4.19 2.61
C ARG A 46 21.61 4.01 1.14
N LEU A 47 22.20 5.03 0.50
CA LEU A 47 22.69 4.92 -0.87
C LEU A 47 24.17 4.51 -0.94
N PRO A 48 24.57 3.65 -1.90
CA PRO A 48 25.96 3.50 -2.26
C PRO A 48 26.53 4.83 -2.75
N ARG A 49 27.79 5.11 -2.40
CA ARG A 49 28.48 6.34 -2.79
C ARG A 49 28.46 6.60 -4.30
N LEU A 50 28.61 5.55 -5.12
CA LEU A 50 28.55 5.64 -6.58
C LEU A 50 27.21 6.20 -7.06
N THR A 51 26.08 5.73 -6.53
CA THR A 51 24.74 6.20 -6.90
C THR A 51 24.52 7.67 -6.52
N VAL A 52 25.10 8.11 -5.40
CA VAL A 52 25.09 9.53 -5.00
C VAL A 52 25.91 10.38 -5.97
N GLU A 53 27.10 9.90 -6.35
CA GLU A 53 27.96 10.59 -7.32
C GLU A 53 27.32 10.66 -8.71
N GLU A 54 26.75 9.56 -9.22
CA GLU A 54 26.01 9.49 -10.49
C GLU A 54 24.82 10.47 -10.55
N ALA A 55 24.09 10.65 -9.44
CA ALA A 55 22.94 11.56 -9.37
C ALA A 55 23.33 13.04 -9.47
N VAL A 56 24.47 13.44 -8.89
CA VAL A 56 24.90 14.86 -8.84
C VAL A 56 25.89 15.24 -9.96
N TYR A 57 26.58 14.27 -10.57
CA TYR A 57 27.58 14.48 -11.62
C TYR A 57 27.09 15.32 -12.81
N PRO A 58 25.86 15.15 -13.35
CA PRO A 58 25.36 15.94 -14.48
C PRO A 58 25.30 17.46 -14.23
N TYR A 59 25.32 17.89 -12.97
CA TYR A 59 25.16 19.28 -12.52
C TYR A 59 26.47 19.93 -12.03
N LEU A 60 27.60 19.24 -12.21
CA LEU A 60 28.94 19.79 -11.95
C LEU A 60 29.45 20.64 -13.12
N GLY A 61 30.45 21.49 -12.84
CA GLY A 61 31.21 22.22 -13.84
C GLY A 61 31.09 23.76 -13.77
N PRO A 62 31.76 24.47 -14.70
CA PRO A 62 31.62 25.91 -14.87
C PRO A 62 30.29 26.24 -15.57
N GLY A 63 29.81 27.47 -15.44
CA GLY A 63 28.63 27.93 -16.19
C GLY A 63 27.28 27.55 -15.57
N ARG A 64 27.27 27.09 -14.32
CA ARG A 64 26.07 26.60 -13.62
C ARG A 64 25.28 27.73 -12.98
N SER A 65 24.01 27.47 -12.72
CA SER A 65 23.06 28.38 -12.10
C SER A 65 22.62 27.87 -10.71
N ALA A 66 21.81 28.65 -10.00
CA ALA A 66 21.09 28.14 -8.83
C ALA A 66 20.09 27.03 -9.21
N ASP A 67 19.53 27.07 -10.43
CA ASP A 67 18.59 26.07 -10.94
C ASP A 67 19.28 24.71 -11.18
N ASP A 68 20.58 24.70 -11.55
CA ASP A 68 21.39 23.47 -11.61
C ASP A 68 21.59 22.84 -10.22
N VAL A 69 21.77 23.65 -9.17
CA VAL A 69 21.91 23.17 -7.79
C VAL A 69 20.60 22.55 -7.30
N GLU A 70 19.47 23.21 -7.57
CA GLU A 70 18.15 22.65 -7.26
C GLU A 70 17.87 21.39 -8.06
N SER A 71 18.29 21.34 -9.33
CA SER A 71 18.20 20.13 -10.15
C SER A 71 19.05 18.97 -9.59
N ALA A 72 20.24 19.25 -9.06
CA ALA A 72 21.07 18.26 -8.37
C ALA A 72 20.41 17.76 -7.07
N ARG A 73 19.79 18.65 -6.30
CA ARG A 73 19.01 18.33 -5.09
C ARG A 73 17.85 17.39 -5.43
N VAL A 74 17.06 17.73 -6.45
CA VAL A 74 15.94 16.93 -6.96
C VAL A 74 16.40 15.58 -7.51
N ALA A 75 17.50 15.53 -8.27
CA ALA A 75 18.04 14.30 -8.82
C ALA A 75 18.50 13.32 -7.72
N LEU A 76 19.16 13.83 -6.68
CA LEU A 76 19.57 13.02 -5.52
C LEU A 76 18.37 12.54 -4.70
N GLU A 77 17.36 13.38 -4.48
CA GLU A 77 16.11 12.98 -3.81
C GLU A 77 15.36 11.90 -4.61
N LYS A 78 15.28 12.08 -5.95
CA LYS A 78 14.70 11.10 -6.86
C LYS A 78 15.44 9.75 -6.80
N ALA A 79 16.76 9.73 -6.70
CA ALA A 79 17.53 8.48 -6.57
C ALA A 79 17.15 7.69 -5.30
N TYR A 80 16.87 8.38 -4.19
CA TYR A 80 16.31 7.76 -2.98
C TYR A 80 14.89 7.23 -3.20
N HIS A 81 14.01 8.01 -3.82
CA HIS A 81 12.61 7.64 -4.05
C HIS A 81 12.45 6.48 -5.04
N ASP A 82 13.23 6.47 -6.13
CA ASP A 82 13.30 5.38 -7.12
C ASP A 82 13.68 4.04 -6.45
N LEU A 83 14.53 4.06 -5.43
CA LEU A 83 14.91 2.88 -4.66
C LEU A 83 13.86 2.46 -3.62
N GLY A 84 13.02 3.38 -3.14
CA GLY A 84 11.87 3.10 -2.26
C GLY A 84 11.78 3.99 -1.01
N PHE A 85 12.77 4.84 -0.77
CA PHE A 85 12.92 5.62 0.46
C PHE A 85 12.20 6.98 0.38
N GLN A 86 10.86 6.96 0.35
CA GLN A 86 10.05 8.18 0.19
C GLN A 86 10.06 9.13 1.39
N THR A 87 10.53 8.70 2.57
CA THR A 87 10.68 9.57 3.76
C THR A 87 11.98 10.39 3.75
N VAL A 88 12.80 10.28 2.70
CA VAL A 88 14.06 11.01 2.56
C VAL A 88 13.82 12.30 1.80
N SER A 89 14.31 13.41 2.36
CA SER A 89 14.36 14.71 1.70
C SER A 89 15.80 15.22 1.62
N VAL A 90 16.13 15.92 0.55
CA VAL A 90 17.45 16.54 0.37
C VAL A 90 17.29 18.05 0.49
N VAL A 91 18.06 18.70 1.36
CA VAL A 91 18.02 20.15 1.56
C VAL A 91 19.35 20.79 1.19
N VAL A 92 19.29 22.02 0.66
CA VAL A 92 20.45 22.86 0.41
C VAL A 92 20.54 23.88 1.55
N PRO A 93 21.41 23.68 2.55
CA PRO A 93 21.56 24.65 3.63
C PRO A 93 22.12 25.99 3.11
N GLN A 94 21.80 27.09 3.81
CA GLN A 94 22.37 28.40 3.48
C GLN A 94 23.89 28.36 3.59
N GLN A 95 24.57 28.75 2.51
CA GLN A 95 26.02 28.66 2.36
C GLN A 95 26.51 29.66 1.30
N ASP A 96 27.80 30.02 1.36
CA ASP A 96 28.44 30.86 0.34
C ASP A 96 29.02 29.98 -0.80
N PRO A 97 28.45 30.03 -2.03
CA PRO A 97 28.89 29.19 -3.14
C PRO A 97 30.21 29.64 -3.77
N ARG A 98 30.81 30.78 -3.37
CA ARG A 98 32.04 31.35 -3.97
C ARG A 98 33.24 30.40 -4.00
N ARG A 99 33.27 29.39 -3.13
CA ARG A 99 34.34 28.37 -3.10
C ARG A 99 34.16 27.25 -4.14
N GLY A 100 33.00 27.19 -4.80
CA GLY A 100 32.64 26.14 -5.76
C GLY A 100 32.36 24.78 -5.12
N ILE A 101 32.15 24.73 -3.79
CA ILE A 101 31.75 23.53 -3.07
C ILE A 101 30.32 23.76 -2.60
N ILE A 102 29.38 22.93 -3.06
CA ILE A 102 27.96 23.02 -2.69
C ILE A 102 27.61 21.82 -1.81
N ARG A 103 27.17 22.10 -0.59
CA ARG A 103 26.71 21.09 0.36
C ARG A 103 25.26 20.73 0.11
N LEU A 104 24.96 19.44 0.06
CA LEU A 104 23.61 18.88 0.08
C LEU A 104 23.47 18.05 1.36
N GLU A 105 22.45 18.32 2.17
CA GLU A 105 22.18 17.56 3.40
C GLU A 105 21.01 16.61 3.15
N VAL A 106 21.23 15.32 3.33
CA VAL A 106 20.21 14.28 3.20
C VAL A 106 19.60 14.00 4.56
N VAL A 107 18.34 14.37 4.72
CA VAL A 107 17.54 14.09 5.92
C VAL A 107 16.82 12.77 5.71
N GLU A 108 17.44 11.67 6.17
CA GLU A 108 16.82 10.35 6.12
C GLU A 108 15.72 10.22 7.18
N GLY A 109 14.46 10.45 6.79
CA GLY A 109 13.29 10.41 7.67
C GLY A 109 13.06 9.04 8.29
N LYS A 110 13.56 8.85 9.52
CA LYS A 110 13.38 7.62 10.29
C LYS A 110 12.01 7.55 10.94
N VAL A 111 11.53 6.35 11.23
CA VAL A 111 10.36 6.17 12.08
C VAL A 111 10.68 6.69 13.49
N GLY A 112 9.98 7.73 13.92
CA GLY A 112 10.05 8.24 15.29
C GLY A 112 9.31 7.31 16.23
N ARG A 113 7.98 7.24 16.08
CA ARG A 113 7.11 6.35 16.87
C ARG A 113 6.18 5.55 15.97
N LEU A 114 6.03 4.26 16.26
CA LEU A 114 5.06 3.37 15.63
C LEU A 114 3.88 3.16 16.59
N ARG A 115 2.68 3.63 16.24
CA ARG A 115 1.47 3.40 17.03
C ARG A 115 0.55 2.41 16.33
N VAL A 116 -0.27 1.71 17.11
CA VAL A 116 -1.33 0.82 16.61
C VAL A 116 -2.61 1.22 17.31
N HIS A 117 -3.65 1.50 16.54
CA HIS A 117 -4.95 1.98 17.02
C HIS A 117 -6.06 1.04 16.55
N GLY A 118 -7.16 0.94 17.31
CA GLY A 118 -8.35 0.18 16.93
C GLY A 118 -8.28 -1.35 17.09
N ALA A 119 -7.10 -1.94 17.28
CA ALA A 119 -6.95 -3.38 17.47
C ALA A 119 -7.56 -3.86 18.81
N ARG A 120 -8.69 -4.58 18.73
CA ARG A 120 -9.46 -5.12 19.87
C ARG A 120 -9.36 -6.64 19.98
N TYR A 121 -9.31 -7.34 18.86
CA TYR A 121 -9.25 -8.82 18.80
C TYR A 121 -7.86 -9.33 18.39
N PHE A 122 -7.03 -8.48 17.79
CA PHE A 122 -5.65 -8.79 17.40
C PHE A 122 -4.63 -8.08 18.29
N LEU A 123 -3.52 -8.77 18.64
CA LEU A 123 -2.47 -8.18 19.47
C LEU A 123 -1.71 -7.05 18.73
N PRO A 124 -1.64 -5.83 19.29
CA PRO A 124 -0.87 -4.73 18.70
C PRO A 124 0.61 -5.06 18.47
N SER A 125 1.23 -5.82 19.39
CA SER A 125 2.62 -6.26 19.29
C SER A 125 2.87 -7.23 18.13
N ARG A 126 1.89 -8.08 17.79
CA ARG A 126 1.96 -8.95 16.61
C ARG A 126 1.88 -8.15 15.32
N ILE A 127 0.96 -7.17 15.26
CA ILE A 127 0.81 -6.27 14.10
C ILE A 127 2.09 -5.48 13.85
N LYS A 128 2.77 -4.99 14.91
CA LYS A 128 4.10 -4.37 14.79
C LYS A 128 5.16 -5.34 14.27
N ALA A 129 5.18 -6.60 14.75
CA ALA A 129 6.15 -7.61 14.34
C ALA A 129 5.95 -8.11 12.89
N GLU A 130 4.73 -8.03 12.37
CA GLU A 130 4.40 -8.31 10.96
C GLU A 130 4.84 -7.18 10.00
N ALA A 131 5.22 -6.00 10.51
CA ALA A 131 5.65 -4.83 9.72
C ALA A 131 7.03 -4.26 10.16
N PRO A 132 8.11 -5.03 10.03
CA PRO A 132 9.44 -4.61 10.48
C PRO A 132 10.01 -3.40 9.72
N SER A 133 9.57 -3.11 8.50
CA SER A 133 10.02 -1.91 7.76
C SER A 133 9.53 -0.61 8.42
N LEU A 134 8.46 -0.68 9.21
CA LEU A 134 7.90 0.42 10.01
C LEU A 134 8.44 0.47 11.44
N ALA A 135 9.45 -0.34 11.80
CA ALA A 135 10.03 -0.34 13.14
C ALA A 135 10.70 0.99 13.50
N GLU A 136 10.55 1.39 14.77
CA GLU A 136 11.12 2.63 15.33
C GLU A 136 12.64 2.69 15.14
N GLY A 137 13.15 3.85 14.72
CA GLY A 137 14.55 4.09 14.38
C GLY A 137 14.99 3.63 12.98
N ASN A 138 14.19 2.83 12.25
CA ASN A 138 14.50 2.45 10.87
C ASN A 138 14.10 3.55 9.86
N VAL A 139 14.65 3.51 8.65
CA VAL A 139 14.19 4.31 7.50
C VAL A 139 13.25 3.42 6.68
N PRO A 140 11.95 3.78 6.51
CA PRO A 140 11.02 2.94 5.76
C PRO A 140 11.40 2.79 4.28
N ASP A 141 11.48 1.54 3.80
CA ASP A 141 11.42 1.21 2.38
C ASP A 141 9.96 0.97 2.01
N MET A 142 9.35 1.89 1.25
CA MET A 142 7.93 1.82 0.91
C MET A 142 7.58 0.57 0.09
N LYS A 143 8.52 -0.02 -0.65
CA LYS A 143 8.30 -1.26 -1.40
C LYS A 143 8.19 -2.48 -0.49
N GLN A 144 8.75 -2.43 0.72
CA GLN A 144 8.56 -3.46 1.73
C GLN A 144 7.35 -3.16 2.60
N VAL A 145 7.15 -1.90 3.00
CA VAL A 145 5.94 -1.46 3.71
C VAL A 145 4.67 -1.87 2.95
N GLU A 146 4.60 -1.66 1.63
CA GLU A 146 3.45 -2.09 0.83
C GLU A 146 3.21 -3.60 0.93
N LYS A 147 4.26 -4.43 0.82
CA LYS A 147 4.15 -5.89 0.95
C LYS A 147 3.74 -6.34 2.35
N GLU A 148 4.28 -5.69 3.38
CA GLU A 148 3.96 -5.93 4.80
C GLU A 148 2.49 -5.58 5.09
N ILE A 149 2.01 -4.42 4.61
CA ILE A 149 0.61 -3.99 4.74
C ILE A 149 -0.32 -4.89 3.93
N VAL A 150 0.05 -5.33 2.72
CA VAL A 150 -0.70 -6.33 1.96
C VAL A 150 -0.74 -7.67 2.70
N ALA A 151 0.35 -8.10 3.35
CA ALA A 151 0.39 -9.32 4.15
C ALA A 151 -0.49 -9.22 5.40
N LEU A 152 -0.43 -8.11 6.14
CA LEU A 152 -1.28 -7.79 7.29
C LEU A 152 -2.78 -7.89 6.93
N ASN A 153 -3.14 -7.43 5.73
CA ASN A 153 -4.49 -7.39 5.17
C ASN A 153 -4.96 -8.71 4.53
N LYS A 154 -4.22 -9.83 4.65
CA LYS A 154 -4.66 -11.16 4.15
C LYS A 154 -5.70 -11.85 5.04
N LEU A 155 -6.07 -11.26 6.18
CA LEU A 155 -7.09 -11.78 7.10
C LEU A 155 -8.41 -11.04 6.87
N GLY A 156 -9.50 -11.75 6.63
CA GLY A 156 -10.82 -11.14 6.38
C GLY A 156 -11.36 -10.30 7.56
N ASP A 157 -10.87 -10.58 8.76
CA ASP A 157 -11.32 -9.98 10.02
C ASP A 157 -10.45 -8.80 10.48
N ARG A 158 -9.43 -8.41 9.71
CA ARG A 158 -8.47 -7.37 10.07
C ARG A 158 -8.08 -6.55 8.84
N ARG A 159 -8.40 -5.26 8.85
CA ARG A 159 -7.87 -4.28 7.89
C ARG A 159 -6.91 -3.32 8.61
N VAL A 160 -5.70 -3.18 8.09
CA VAL A 160 -4.68 -2.26 8.59
C VAL A 160 -4.41 -1.20 7.54
N THR A 161 -4.57 0.07 7.91
CA THR A 161 -4.29 1.24 7.08
C THR A 161 -3.17 2.06 7.73
N PRO A 162 -2.00 2.22 7.08
CA PRO A 162 -0.93 3.06 7.60
C PRO A 162 -1.24 4.55 7.36
N VAL A 163 -0.96 5.38 8.35
CA VAL A 163 -1.04 6.85 8.24
C VAL A 163 0.30 7.43 8.68
N LEU A 164 0.97 8.11 7.75
CA LEU A 164 2.21 8.82 8.02
C LEU A 164 1.91 10.23 8.54
N ARG A 165 2.66 10.67 9.54
CA ARG A 165 2.58 12.02 10.13
C ARG A 165 3.99 12.57 10.35
N ALA A 166 4.13 13.89 10.39
CA ALA A 166 5.35 14.51 10.86
C ALA A 166 5.68 14.00 12.28
N GLY A 167 6.91 13.52 12.49
CA GLY A 167 7.37 13.04 13.79
C GLY A 167 7.57 14.19 14.79
N VAL A 168 7.65 13.84 16.07
CA VAL A 168 7.91 14.81 17.14
C VAL A 168 9.35 15.32 17.09
N GLU A 169 10.28 14.49 16.63
CA GLU A 169 11.70 14.84 16.47
C GLU A 169 11.98 15.32 15.04
N PRO A 170 12.75 16.40 14.83
CA PRO A 170 13.12 16.86 13.49
C PRO A 170 13.81 15.76 12.68
N GLY A 171 13.41 15.58 11.41
CA GLY A 171 13.91 14.50 10.56
C GLY A 171 13.36 13.11 10.92
N THR A 172 12.22 13.03 11.62
CA THR A 172 11.50 11.77 11.86
C THR A 172 10.06 11.82 11.33
N VAL A 173 9.50 10.64 11.09
CA VAL A 173 8.12 10.40 10.67
C VAL A 173 7.45 9.50 11.70
N ASP A 174 6.33 9.94 12.26
CA ASP A 174 5.49 9.09 13.11
C ASP A 174 4.52 8.29 12.24
N ILE A 175 4.36 7.00 12.50
CA ILE A 175 3.44 6.12 11.76
C ILE A 175 2.38 5.58 12.71
N ASP A 176 1.12 5.78 12.32
CA ASP A 176 -0.03 5.20 12.98
C ASP A 176 -0.60 4.08 12.10
N LEU A 177 -0.63 2.86 12.62
CA LEU A 177 -1.35 1.74 12.03
C LEU A 177 -2.78 1.73 12.56
N ASN A 178 -3.71 2.22 11.77
CA ASN A 178 -5.14 2.17 12.08
C ASN A 178 -5.68 0.79 11.72
N VAL A 179 -6.14 0.05 12.72
CA VAL A 179 -6.64 -1.33 12.60
C VAL A 179 -8.15 -1.33 12.77
N GLU A 180 -8.85 -1.70 11.72
CA GLU A 180 -10.25 -2.08 11.75
C GLU A 180 -10.31 -3.60 11.91
N ASP A 181 -10.59 -4.09 13.12
CA ASP A 181 -10.83 -5.51 13.34
C ASP A 181 -12.28 -5.87 13.68
N LYS A 182 -12.62 -7.11 13.35
CA LYS A 182 -13.93 -7.72 13.60
C LYS A 182 -13.75 -8.90 14.54
N ASN A 183 -14.84 -9.36 15.14
CA ASN A 183 -14.83 -10.58 15.92
C ASN A 183 -14.35 -11.74 15.01
N PRO A 184 -13.24 -12.43 15.32
CA PRO A 184 -12.73 -13.52 14.50
C PRO A 184 -13.56 -14.80 14.61
N LEU A 185 -14.55 -14.87 15.51
CA LEU A 185 -15.48 -15.97 15.61
C LEU A 185 -16.67 -15.76 14.64
N HIS A 186 -16.80 -16.65 13.67
CA HIS A 186 -17.89 -16.70 12.71
C HIS A 186 -18.71 -17.96 12.89
N GLY A 187 -19.99 -17.91 12.54
CA GLY A 187 -20.83 -19.08 12.47
C GLY A 187 -22.03 -18.87 11.56
N SER A 188 -22.55 -19.96 11.02
CA SER A 188 -23.77 -19.98 10.22
C SER A 188 -24.60 -21.22 10.55
N LEU A 189 -25.91 -21.09 10.40
CA LEU A 189 -26.86 -22.19 10.44
C LEU A 189 -27.84 -21.97 9.28
N GLU A 190 -28.03 -22.99 8.45
CA GLU A 190 -28.83 -22.93 7.23
C GLU A 190 -29.73 -24.16 7.17
N LEU A 191 -31.03 -23.94 6.95
CA LEU A 191 -31.97 -24.97 6.54
C LEU A 191 -32.23 -24.81 5.05
N ASN A 192 -32.04 -25.88 4.27
CA ASN A 192 -32.33 -25.89 2.84
C ASN A 192 -32.93 -27.23 2.40
N ASN A 193 -33.39 -27.26 1.16
CA ASN A 193 -33.96 -28.43 0.50
C ASN A 193 -33.12 -28.85 -0.72
N ARG A 194 -31.78 -28.85 -0.60
CA ARG A 194 -30.87 -29.35 -1.65
C ARG A 194 -30.51 -30.80 -1.35
N TYR A 195 -31.18 -31.72 -2.03
CA TYR A 195 -31.08 -33.16 -1.79
C TYR A 195 -30.82 -33.93 -3.08
N SER A 196 -30.33 -35.17 -2.95
CA SER A 196 -30.15 -36.10 -4.07
C SER A 196 -31.46 -36.87 -4.32
N ALA A 197 -31.70 -37.29 -5.56
CA ALA A 197 -32.83 -38.16 -5.87
C ALA A 197 -32.85 -39.40 -4.94
N ASN A 198 -34.04 -39.78 -4.48
CA ASN A 198 -34.30 -40.86 -3.51
C ASN A 198 -33.81 -40.62 -2.07
N THR A 199 -33.64 -39.36 -1.64
CA THR A 199 -33.44 -39.01 -0.21
C THR A 199 -34.51 -38.06 0.29
N THR A 200 -34.67 -37.94 1.60
CA THR A 200 -35.46 -36.88 2.27
C THR A 200 -35.05 -35.50 1.76
N PRO A 201 -35.97 -34.53 1.65
CA PRO A 201 -35.66 -33.22 1.08
C PRO A 201 -34.88 -32.31 2.03
N LEU A 202 -35.11 -32.38 3.34
CA LEU A 202 -34.60 -31.39 4.29
C LEU A 202 -33.12 -31.60 4.64
N ARG A 203 -32.34 -30.52 4.68
CA ARG A 203 -30.94 -30.50 5.15
C ARG A 203 -30.73 -29.35 6.13
N LEU A 204 -30.05 -29.67 7.22
CA LEU A 204 -29.55 -28.71 8.20
C LEU A 204 -28.02 -28.65 8.09
N ASN A 205 -27.53 -27.50 7.66
CA ASN A 205 -26.11 -27.20 7.56
C ASN A 205 -25.73 -26.24 8.68
N GLY A 206 -24.61 -26.50 9.36
CA GLY A 206 -24.03 -25.58 10.33
C GLY A 206 -22.53 -25.44 10.15
N SER A 207 -22.01 -24.25 10.41
CA SER A 207 -20.56 -24.02 10.44
C SER A 207 -20.17 -23.07 11.56
N ILE A 208 -18.95 -23.25 12.07
CA ILE A 208 -18.30 -22.37 13.03
C ILE A 208 -16.82 -22.28 12.68
N SER A 209 -16.24 -21.08 12.71
CA SER A 209 -14.81 -20.89 12.48
C SER A 209 -14.25 -19.76 13.32
N HIS A 210 -12.95 -19.85 13.63
CA HIS A 210 -12.22 -18.84 14.38
C HIS A 210 -10.97 -18.40 13.60
N GLY A 211 -10.98 -17.16 13.12
CA GLY A 211 -9.98 -16.59 12.20
C GLY A 211 -8.64 -16.18 12.81
N ASN A 212 -8.51 -16.19 14.14
CA ASN A 212 -7.31 -15.74 14.86
C ASN A 212 -6.90 -16.69 15.99
N LEU A 213 -6.59 -17.94 15.67
CA LEU A 213 -6.03 -18.88 16.62
C LEU A 213 -4.59 -18.47 16.99
N TYR A 214 -4.27 -18.57 18.29
CA TYR A 214 -2.95 -18.27 18.89
C TYR A 214 -2.38 -16.87 18.63
N GLN A 215 -3.18 -15.91 18.14
CA GLN A 215 -2.70 -14.59 17.70
C GLN A 215 -1.65 -14.69 16.57
N LEU A 216 -1.79 -15.71 15.71
CA LEU A 216 -0.96 -15.96 14.53
C LEU A 216 -1.75 -15.82 13.22
N GLY A 217 -3.02 -15.38 13.27
CA GLY A 217 -3.91 -15.38 12.10
C GLY A 217 -4.15 -16.80 11.55
N HIS A 218 -4.04 -17.83 12.38
CA HIS A 218 -4.41 -19.20 12.01
C HIS A 218 -5.93 -19.35 12.05
N THR A 219 -6.50 -20.09 11.10
CA THR A 219 -7.95 -20.25 10.98
C THR A 219 -8.33 -21.71 11.23
N GLY A 220 -9.13 -21.97 12.26
CA GLY A 220 -9.74 -23.29 12.48
C GLY A 220 -11.23 -23.23 12.20
N GLY A 221 -11.81 -24.30 11.68
CA GLY A 221 -13.25 -24.38 11.46
C GLY A 221 -13.79 -25.80 11.54
N PHE A 222 -15.08 -25.88 11.86
CA PHE A 222 -15.87 -27.10 11.90
C PHE A 222 -17.20 -26.83 11.20
N SER A 223 -17.66 -27.80 10.40
CA SER A 223 -18.97 -27.77 9.78
C SER A 223 -19.63 -29.14 9.84
N PHE A 224 -20.96 -29.11 9.88
CA PHE A 224 -21.79 -30.29 9.81
C PHE A 224 -22.90 -30.10 8.78
N GLN A 225 -23.29 -31.19 8.16
CA GLN A 225 -24.49 -31.30 7.33
C GLN A 225 -25.22 -32.57 7.75
N VAL A 226 -26.47 -32.41 8.18
CA VAL A 226 -27.33 -33.52 8.57
C VAL A 226 -28.68 -33.42 7.86
N ALA A 227 -29.24 -34.55 7.46
CA ALA A 227 -30.66 -34.66 7.14
C ALA A 227 -31.42 -34.90 8.46
N PRO A 228 -32.27 -33.96 8.93
CA PRO A 228 -32.92 -34.09 10.23
C PRO A 228 -34.17 -34.98 10.20
N GLU A 229 -34.70 -35.30 9.02
CA GLU A 229 -35.86 -36.19 8.83
C GLU A 229 -35.44 -37.66 8.81
N ASP A 230 -34.37 -37.99 8.08
CA ASP A 230 -33.67 -39.27 8.14
C ASP A 230 -32.17 -39.00 8.18
N THR A 231 -31.51 -39.34 9.29
CA THR A 231 -30.11 -39.00 9.50
C THR A 231 -29.12 -39.92 8.78
N ASP A 232 -29.58 -40.99 8.13
CA ASP A 232 -28.72 -41.93 7.40
C ASP A 232 -28.63 -41.55 5.90
N ASP A 233 -29.56 -40.72 5.40
CA ASP A 233 -29.51 -40.07 4.07
C ASP A 233 -28.32 -39.11 3.91
N ALA A 234 -27.97 -38.38 4.98
CA ALA A 234 -26.88 -37.42 5.00
C ALA A 234 -26.40 -37.14 6.42
N ARG A 235 -25.16 -37.52 6.73
CA ARG A 235 -24.46 -37.16 7.96
C ARG A 235 -22.98 -36.95 7.68
N VAL A 236 -22.61 -35.68 7.47
CA VAL A 236 -21.24 -35.25 7.16
C VAL A 236 -20.74 -34.31 8.24
N PHE A 237 -19.56 -34.60 8.78
CA PHE A 237 -18.82 -33.73 9.69
C PHE A 237 -17.46 -33.42 9.08
N SER A 238 -17.11 -32.14 8.94
CA SER A 238 -15.81 -31.71 8.43
C SER A 238 -15.14 -30.76 9.41
N GLY A 239 -13.83 -30.92 9.57
CA GLY A 239 -12.99 -30.00 10.33
C GLY A 239 -11.78 -29.60 9.49
N TYR A 240 -11.33 -28.36 9.64
CA TYR A 240 -10.11 -27.88 9.01
C TYR A 240 -9.30 -26.96 9.93
N TYR A 241 -8.00 -26.91 9.67
CA TYR A 241 -7.05 -26.00 10.30
C TYR A 241 -6.08 -25.47 9.25
N LEU A 242 -6.02 -24.15 9.14
CA LEU A 242 -5.17 -23.40 8.22
C LEU A 242 -4.11 -22.62 9.02
N ALA A 243 -2.88 -23.13 9.00
CA ALA A 243 -1.71 -22.44 9.52
C ALA A 243 -1.11 -21.52 8.44
N ARG A 244 -0.71 -20.30 8.82
CA ARG A 244 -0.02 -19.34 7.95
C ARG A 244 1.43 -19.28 8.41
N VAL A 245 2.34 -19.84 7.62
CA VAL A 245 3.72 -20.11 8.08
C VAL A 245 4.62 -18.91 7.85
N SER A 246 4.87 -18.55 6.58
CA SER A 246 5.59 -17.34 6.17
C SER A 246 5.51 -17.16 4.64
N GLY A 247 5.87 -15.98 4.12
CA GLY A 247 6.09 -15.78 2.68
C GLY A 247 4.88 -15.98 1.76
N GLY A 248 3.66 -16.05 2.30
CA GLY A 248 2.45 -16.39 1.55
C GLY A 248 2.16 -17.90 1.46
N VAL A 249 2.98 -18.76 2.07
CA VAL A 249 2.71 -20.19 2.22
C VAL A 249 1.75 -20.44 3.39
N SER A 250 0.70 -21.22 3.13
CA SER A 250 -0.26 -21.70 4.11
C SER A 250 -0.33 -23.22 4.08
N LEU A 251 -0.37 -23.85 5.25
CA LEU A 251 -0.56 -25.28 5.41
C LEU A 251 -2.00 -25.53 5.88
N MET A 252 -2.75 -26.31 5.10
CA MET A 252 -4.11 -26.73 5.44
C MET A 252 -4.13 -28.21 5.81
N LEU A 253 -4.68 -28.51 6.98
CA LEU A 253 -5.09 -29.86 7.38
C LEU A 253 -6.61 -29.89 7.38
N GLN A 254 -7.21 -30.91 6.78
CA GLN A 254 -8.65 -31.12 6.78
C GLN A 254 -8.99 -32.59 6.99
N GLY A 255 -10.12 -32.86 7.63
CA GLY A 255 -10.67 -34.19 7.80
C GLY A 255 -12.19 -34.16 7.69
N THR A 256 -12.75 -35.11 6.96
CA THR A 256 -14.19 -35.28 6.79
C THR A 256 -14.57 -36.70 7.17
N LYS A 257 -15.58 -36.84 8.03
CA LYS A 257 -16.29 -38.10 8.28
C LYS A 257 -17.67 -38.00 7.64
N GLN A 258 -18.01 -38.97 6.80
CA GLN A 258 -19.30 -39.10 6.15
C GLN A 258 -19.84 -40.49 6.42
N ASP A 259 -20.99 -40.56 7.08
CA ASP A 259 -21.75 -41.80 7.30
C ASP A 259 -23.05 -41.64 6.51
N SER A 260 -23.09 -42.11 5.25
CA SER A 260 -24.27 -41.95 4.38
C SER A 260 -24.25 -42.97 3.24
N ASP A 261 -25.38 -43.65 3.00
CA ASP A 261 -25.47 -44.77 2.02
C ASP A 261 -25.66 -44.30 0.56
N VAL A 262 -25.61 -42.99 0.30
CA VAL A 262 -25.82 -42.39 -1.02
C VAL A 262 -24.50 -42.20 -1.74
N SER A 263 -24.30 -42.95 -2.83
CA SER A 263 -23.14 -42.77 -3.73
C SER A 263 -23.17 -41.38 -4.38
N THR A 264 -22.37 -40.46 -3.87
CA THR A 264 -22.24 -39.09 -4.41
C THR A 264 -21.43 -39.10 -5.70
N LEU A 265 -22.08 -39.46 -6.80
CA LEU A 265 -21.57 -39.26 -8.16
C LEU A 265 -21.50 -37.76 -8.50
N GLY A 266 -20.39 -37.11 -8.12
CA GLY A 266 -19.98 -35.82 -8.67
C GLY A 266 -19.44 -34.82 -7.66
N GLY A 267 -18.27 -34.24 -7.97
CA GLY A 267 -18.06 -32.82 -7.71
C GLY A 267 -17.09 -32.38 -6.62
N ALA A 268 -16.16 -33.22 -6.15
CA ALA A 268 -14.95 -32.71 -5.47
C ALA A 268 -13.82 -32.55 -6.49
N SER A 269 -13.82 -31.47 -7.28
CA SER A 269 -12.71 -31.12 -8.16
C SER A 269 -11.55 -30.54 -7.34
N SER A 270 -10.80 -31.42 -6.67
CA SER A 270 -9.54 -31.09 -5.99
C SER A 270 -8.46 -30.76 -7.03
N ILE A 271 -8.39 -29.50 -7.44
CA ILE A 271 -7.20 -28.97 -8.11
C ILE A 271 -6.10 -28.79 -7.05
N GLY A 272 -5.47 -29.90 -6.71
CA GLY A 272 -4.34 -30.02 -5.79
C GLY A 272 -3.65 -31.35 -6.02
N ARG A 273 -2.49 -31.34 -6.67
CA ARG A 273 -1.72 -32.57 -6.93
C ARG A 273 -1.02 -33.02 -5.65
N GLY A 274 -1.22 -34.27 -5.24
CA GLY A 274 -0.51 -34.93 -4.14
C GLY A 274 -1.18 -36.24 -3.78
N HIS A 275 -0.42 -37.34 -3.71
CA HIS A 275 -0.97 -38.71 -3.61
C HIS A 275 -0.95 -39.30 -2.19
N THR A 276 -1.87 -40.24 -1.99
CA THR A 276 -2.00 -41.27 -0.92
C THR A 276 -2.08 -40.76 0.52
#